data_AF-A0A8T4J729-F1
#
_entry.id   AF-A0A8T4J729-F1
#
_cell.length_a   1.000
_cell.length_b   1.000
_cell.length_c   1.000
_cell.angle_alpha   90.00
_cell.angle_beta   90.00
_cell.angle_gamma   90.00
#
_symmetry.space_group_name_H-M   'P 1'
#
loop_
_entity.id
_entity.type
_entity.pdbx_description
1 polymer ?
#
loop_
_entity_poly.entity_id
_entity_poly.type
_entity_poly.pdbx_seq_one_letter_code
_entity_poly.pdbx_strand_id
1 'polypeptide(L)'
;RALALLAALPRPGGPATVGDVLRTVLGEEQPWLGVAPRTWRDGHGRLYESDETGDEMSFLHYLLLAARTCRAEEPEEEAAGPVERLECWVRDRAAQLVPHHRALLENVLARPGARGVRGAREEPGAPGPDRNPDPDAVPGGGPSRRGGAALGAATVSERAAAGPGDEGPVVAVELEPAHYPGGGRFYWRVWVWTEGPESVRSWAEGESGEGTALHELPYRLSEPLRTAFGRLDTGRRRARLEVVLPVEHFDIDVHLWRAQLVVRSMRPHPAERPFGVHRQVVLRDLARRGGAPGGAWEARWEAVTERCPQALPVRAEGDVAFGTAEADAVPVLCRPASESVVPLREAIRAGHGLALWNRTARHTYGCDGECERLHEATAKLLRQSGGAGALPEELRVLRERVNGEDADAYWAEHLALLFDDPGRPVPGPPATVVDCP
;
A
#
# COMPACT_ATOMS: atom_id res chain seq x y z
N ARG A 1 29.60 -15.97 10.46
CA ARG A 1 30.32 -14.83 9.85
C ARG A 1 29.76 -13.48 10.31
N ALA A 2 28.45 -13.22 10.19
CA ALA A 2 27.80 -12.00 10.68
C ALA A 2 28.12 -11.62 12.14
N LEU A 3 28.03 -12.58 13.09
CA LEU A 3 28.35 -12.33 14.50
C LEU A 3 29.80 -11.88 14.76
N ALA A 4 30.75 -12.32 13.92
CA ALA A 4 32.15 -11.90 14.03
C ALA A 4 32.35 -10.47 13.50
N LEU A 5 31.59 -10.08 12.46
CA LEU A 5 31.57 -8.71 11.95
C LEU A 5 30.92 -7.75 12.97
N LEU A 6 29.82 -8.16 13.61
CA LEU A 6 29.20 -7.41 14.71
C LEU A 6 30.13 -7.25 15.92
N ALA A 7 30.90 -8.28 16.27
CA ALA A 7 31.87 -8.22 17.36
C ALA A 7 33.01 -7.22 17.11
N ALA A 8 33.30 -6.95 15.84
CA ALA A 8 34.35 -6.02 15.42
C ALA A 8 33.86 -4.57 15.31
N LEU A 9 32.55 -4.31 15.44
CA LEU A 9 32.01 -2.96 15.49
C LEU A 9 32.33 -2.29 16.84
N PRO A 10 32.36 -0.95 16.88
CA PRO A 10 32.39 -0.20 18.13
C PRO A 10 31.27 -0.61 19.11
N ARG A 11 31.59 -0.46 20.39
CA ARG A 11 30.67 -0.13 21.50
C ARG A 11 29.30 0.46 21.10
N PRO A 12 28.11 -0.17 21.22
CA PRO A 12 26.89 0.65 21.22
C PRO A 12 26.95 1.65 22.39
N GLY A 13 26.45 2.89 22.18
CA GLY A 13 26.38 3.92 23.22
C GLY A 13 25.58 3.55 24.48
N GLY A 14 24.85 2.43 24.45
CA GLY A 14 24.21 1.81 25.60
C GLY A 14 23.11 0.82 25.20
N PRO A 15 22.45 0.19 26.18
CA PRO A 15 21.36 -0.76 25.90
C PRO A 15 20.16 -0.13 25.18
N ALA A 16 19.92 1.16 25.41
CA ALA A 16 18.88 1.92 24.72
C ALA A 16 19.13 1.99 23.21
N THR A 17 20.37 2.26 22.78
CA THR A 17 20.75 2.30 21.36
C THR A 17 20.46 0.97 20.66
N VAL A 18 20.80 -0.15 21.31
CA VAL A 18 20.52 -1.49 20.76
C VAL A 18 19.01 -1.77 20.75
N GLY A 19 18.29 -1.33 21.79
CA GLY A 19 16.84 -1.43 21.88
C GLY A 19 16.11 -0.62 20.80
N ASP A 20 16.61 0.56 20.45
CA ASP A 20 16.04 1.40 19.40
C ASP A 20 16.25 0.79 18.01
N VAL A 21 17.44 0.24 17.75
CA VAL A 21 17.69 -0.55 16.53
C VAL A 21 16.77 -1.77 16.47
N LEU A 22 16.61 -2.51 17.56
CA LEU A 22 15.68 -3.65 17.61
C LEU A 22 14.23 -3.24 17.36
N ARG A 23 13.77 -2.15 17.99
CA ARG A 23 12.42 -1.62 17.78
C ARG A 23 12.20 -1.17 16.34
N THR A 24 13.24 -0.67 15.68
CA THR A 24 13.20 -0.30 14.25
C THR A 24 13.17 -1.52 13.32
N VAL A 25 13.72 -2.67 13.74
CA VAL A 25 13.70 -3.91 12.96
C VAL A 25 12.39 -4.70 13.20
N LEU A 26 11.93 -4.74 14.44
CA LEU A 26 10.85 -5.62 14.90
C LEU A 26 9.50 -4.92 15.11
N GLY A 27 9.46 -3.60 15.25
CA GLY A 27 8.24 -2.81 15.53
C GLY A 27 8.10 -2.36 16.99
N GLU A 28 7.05 -1.57 17.28
CA GLU A 28 6.83 -0.91 18.58
C GLU A 28 6.28 -1.82 19.70
N GLU A 29 5.66 -2.96 19.37
CA GLU A 29 5.09 -3.89 20.37
C GLU A 29 5.97 -5.13 20.57
N GLN A 30 7.00 -5.01 21.42
CA GLN A 30 7.66 -6.18 22.01
C GLN A 30 7.86 -5.94 23.51
N PRO A 31 7.09 -6.59 24.40
CA PRO A 31 7.34 -6.58 25.82
C PRO A 31 8.55 -7.49 26.10
N TRP A 32 9.75 -6.92 26.10
CA TRP A 32 10.97 -7.66 26.42
C TRP A 32 10.89 -8.21 27.85
N LEU A 33 10.62 -9.51 27.99
CA LEU A 33 10.79 -10.24 29.26
C LEU A 33 12.26 -10.66 29.37
N GLY A 34 13.13 -9.80 29.92
CA GLY A 34 14.52 -10.15 30.18
C GLY A 34 15.49 -8.97 30.35
N VAL A 35 16.78 -9.28 30.48
CA VAL A 35 17.87 -8.29 30.62
C VAL A 35 18.06 -7.51 29.31
N ALA A 36 18.07 -6.18 29.36
CA ALA A 36 18.26 -5.34 28.19
C ALA A 36 19.54 -5.70 27.40
N PRO A 37 19.49 -5.79 26.05
CA PRO A 37 20.64 -6.16 25.23
C PRO A 37 21.73 -5.09 25.33
N ARG A 38 22.97 -5.49 25.59
CA ARG A 38 24.08 -4.56 25.86
C ARG A 38 25.08 -4.47 24.72
N THR A 39 25.12 -5.50 23.87
CA THR A 39 26.00 -5.56 22.71
C THR A 39 25.19 -5.71 21.42
N TRP A 40 25.78 -5.36 20.29
CA TRP A 40 25.18 -5.65 18.97
C TRP A 40 24.91 -7.15 18.78
N ARG A 41 25.69 -8.03 19.42
CA ARG A 41 25.46 -9.48 19.39
C ARG A 41 24.26 -9.88 20.22
N ASP A 42 24.06 -9.24 21.38
CA ASP A 42 22.90 -9.50 22.22
C ASP A 42 21.62 -9.12 21.46
N GLY A 43 21.62 -7.96 20.80
CA GLY A 43 20.49 -7.54 19.99
C GLY A 43 20.25 -8.48 18.81
N HIS A 44 21.30 -8.88 18.08
CA HIS A 44 21.16 -9.89 17.04
C HIS A 44 20.65 -11.24 17.60
N GLY A 45 21.03 -11.61 18.82
CA GLY A 45 20.53 -12.81 19.51
C GLY A 45 19.03 -12.74 19.79
N ARG A 46 18.50 -11.57 20.14
CA ARG A 46 17.06 -11.35 20.36
C ARG A 46 16.20 -11.62 19.13
N LEU A 47 16.77 -11.51 17.93
CA LEU A 47 16.07 -11.83 16.68
C LEU A 47 15.74 -13.33 16.55
N TYR A 48 16.28 -14.20 17.41
CA TYR A 48 15.99 -15.64 17.44
C TYR A 48 15.04 -16.07 18.57
N GLU A 49 14.72 -15.18 19.52
CA GLU A 49 13.99 -15.54 20.74
C GLU A 49 12.48 -15.32 20.65
N SER A 50 11.98 -14.67 19.59
CA SER A 50 10.55 -14.66 19.29
C SER A 50 10.16 -15.94 18.55
N ASP A 51 9.06 -16.57 18.95
CA ASP A 51 8.60 -17.90 18.48
C ASP A 51 8.30 -17.99 16.96
N GLU A 52 8.49 -16.91 16.20
CA GLU A 52 8.28 -16.85 14.76
C GLU A 52 9.40 -16.13 13.99
N THR A 53 10.59 -15.98 14.57
CA THR A 53 11.66 -15.15 13.98
C THR A 53 12.94 -15.90 13.69
N GLY A 54 13.23 -16.01 12.40
CA GLY A 54 14.53 -16.39 11.88
C GLY A 54 14.72 -16.03 10.40
N ASP A 55 13.98 -15.05 9.88
CA ASP A 55 14.10 -14.71 8.46
C ASP A 55 15.35 -13.86 8.19
N GLU A 56 16.07 -14.26 7.15
CA GLU A 56 17.38 -13.76 6.74
C GLU A 56 17.40 -12.23 6.53
N MET A 57 16.28 -11.68 6.09
CA MET A 57 16.14 -10.25 5.86
C MET A 57 16.21 -9.45 7.17
N SER A 58 15.52 -9.89 8.24
CA SER A 58 15.56 -9.22 9.55
C SER A 58 16.98 -9.14 10.10
N PHE A 59 17.78 -10.19 9.87
CA PHE A 59 19.19 -10.21 10.22
C PHE A 59 19.96 -9.16 9.43
N LEU A 60 19.79 -9.12 8.11
CA LEU A 60 20.49 -8.15 7.25
C LEU A 60 20.11 -6.70 7.56
N HIS A 61 18.84 -6.43 7.86
CA HIS A 61 18.36 -5.10 8.24
C HIS A 61 18.96 -4.65 9.58
N TYR A 62 18.96 -5.53 10.59
CA TYR A 62 19.60 -5.26 11.88
C TYR A 62 21.09 -4.95 11.74
N LEU A 63 21.81 -5.77 10.97
CA LEU A 63 23.25 -5.58 10.73
C LEU A 63 23.55 -4.23 10.06
N LEU A 64 22.71 -3.82 9.11
CA LEU A 64 22.86 -2.54 8.43
C LEU A 64 22.60 -1.34 9.36
N LEU A 65 21.56 -1.42 10.20
CA LEU A 65 21.27 -0.36 11.16
C LEU A 65 22.37 -0.23 12.21
N ALA A 66 22.89 -1.34 12.73
CA ALA A 66 24.02 -1.33 13.65
C ALA A 66 25.26 -0.66 13.03
N ALA A 67 25.58 -0.97 11.77
CA ALA A 67 26.69 -0.36 11.03
C ALA A 67 26.53 1.17 10.91
N ARG A 68 25.31 1.63 10.60
CA ARG A 68 24.99 3.05 10.45
C ARG A 68 25.02 3.82 11.76
N THR A 69 24.49 3.23 12.83
CA THR A 69 24.55 3.83 14.16
C THR A 69 26.01 4.00 14.59
N CYS A 70 26.88 3.02 14.33
CA CYS A 70 28.32 3.16 14.59
C CYS A 70 28.94 4.32 13.80
N ARG A 71 28.61 4.46 12.51
CA ARG A 71 29.10 5.59 11.68
C ARG A 71 28.60 6.95 12.16
N ALA A 72 27.42 7.01 12.79
CA ALA A 72 26.84 8.25 13.30
C ALA A 72 27.38 8.65 14.68
N GLU A 73 27.86 7.70 15.48
CA GLU A 73 28.30 7.90 16.87
C GLU A 73 29.83 8.05 17.02
N GLU A 74 30.64 7.50 16.09
CA GLU A 74 32.10 7.47 16.19
C GLU A 74 32.82 8.30 15.10
N PRO A 75 34.04 8.82 15.35
CA PRO A 75 34.85 9.50 14.35
C PRO A 75 35.19 8.56 13.18
N GLU A 76 35.13 9.09 11.95
CA GLU A 76 35.19 8.31 10.70
C GLU A 76 36.41 7.38 10.59
N GLU A 77 37.54 7.65 11.24
CA GLU A 77 38.79 6.87 11.07
C GLU A 77 38.84 5.53 11.84
N GLU A 78 38.26 5.44 13.04
CA GLU A 78 38.42 4.24 13.90
C GLU A 78 37.34 3.18 13.62
N ALA A 79 36.16 3.62 13.16
CA ALA A 79 35.02 2.74 12.85
C ALA A 79 34.93 2.32 11.36
N ALA A 80 35.60 3.02 10.43
CA ALA A 80 35.43 2.81 8.98
C ALA A 80 35.66 1.35 8.55
N GLY A 81 36.77 0.74 8.95
CA GLY A 81 37.14 -0.59 8.48
C GLY A 81 36.12 -1.69 8.84
N PRO A 82 35.75 -1.86 10.12
CA PRO A 82 34.73 -2.83 10.51
C PRO A 82 33.34 -2.55 9.96
N VAL A 83 32.92 -1.28 9.92
CA VAL A 83 31.61 -0.85 9.39
C VAL A 83 31.51 -1.16 7.89
N GLU A 84 32.50 -0.77 7.09
CA GLU A 84 32.52 -1.03 5.64
C GLU A 84 32.52 -2.52 5.32
N ARG A 85 33.28 -3.33 6.07
CA ARG A 85 33.27 -4.80 5.89
C ARG A 85 31.91 -5.41 6.18
N LEU A 86 31.19 -4.90 7.18
CA LEU A 86 29.84 -5.35 7.49
C LEU A 86 28.84 -4.92 6.40
N GLU A 87 28.88 -3.67 5.96
CA GLU A 87 28.01 -3.17 4.89
C GLU A 87 28.23 -3.90 3.56
N CYS A 88 29.49 -4.16 3.21
CA CYS A 88 29.85 -4.93 2.02
C CYS A 88 29.28 -6.36 2.09
N TRP A 89 29.47 -7.03 3.24
CA TRP A 89 28.92 -8.36 3.46
C TRP A 89 27.38 -8.39 3.40
N VAL A 90 26.71 -7.39 3.98
CA VAL A 90 25.25 -7.26 3.90
C VAL A 90 24.80 -7.07 2.45
N ARG A 91 25.49 -6.21 1.67
CA ARG A 91 25.16 -5.97 0.26
C ARG A 91 25.32 -7.23 -0.60
N ASP A 92 26.40 -7.97 -0.41
CA ASP A 92 26.64 -9.25 -1.11
C ASP A 92 25.55 -10.28 -0.81
N ARG A 93 25.08 -10.33 0.45
CA ARG A 93 24.01 -11.25 0.84
C ARG A 93 22.64 -10.78 0.35
N ALA A 94 22.39 -9.47 0.35
CA ALA A 94 21.17 -8.85 -0.15
C ALA A 94 20.95 -9.09 -1.65
N ALA A 95 22.03 -9.14 -2.44
CA ALA A 95 21.98 -9.44 -3.86
C ALA A 95 21.41 -10.84 -4.18
N GLN A 96 21.37 -11.73 -3.19
CA GLN A 96 20.84 -13.10 -3.30
C GLN A 96 19.39 -13.20 -2.83
N LEU A 97 18.78 -12.10 -2.36
CA LEU A 97 17.38 -12.07 -1.95
C LEU A 97 16.44 -11.91 -3.15
N VAL A 98 15.19 -12.31 -2.97
CA VAL A 98 14.11 -12.04 -3.94
C VAL A 98 13.93 -10.53 -4.18
N PRO A 99 13.51 -10.09 -5.38
CA PRO A 99 13.55 -8.69 -5.79
C PRO A 99 12.88 -7.71 -4.82
N HIS A 100 11.78 -8.11 -4.17
CA HIS A 100 11.07 -7.24 -3.23
C HIS A 100 11.84 -7.02 -1.91
N HIS A 101 12.45 -8.09 -1.35
CA HIS A 101 13.29 -8.01 -0.16
C HIS A 101 14.57 -7.22 -0.43
N ARG A 102 15.16 -7.40 -1.62
CA ARG A 102 16.28 -6.61 -2.09
C ARG A 102 15.90 -5.13 -2.22
N ALA A 103 14.78 -4.81 -2.85
CA ALA A 103 14.30 -3.42 -2.99
C ALA A 103 14.03 -2.76 -1.63
N LEU A 104 13.50 -3.51 -0.65
CA LEU A 104 13.27 -3.02 0.70
C LEU A 104 14.59 -2.69 1.41
N LEU A 105 15.60 -3.56 1.30
CA LEU A 105 16.93 -3.32 1.87
C LEU A 105 17.69 -2.21 1.13
N GLU A 106 17.55 -2.12 -0.19
CA GLU A 106 18.11 -1.05 -1.03
C GLU A 106 17.52 0.32 -0.68
N ASN A 107 16.22 0.39 -0.39
CA ASN A 107 15.57 1.60 0.11
C ASN A 107 16.09 2.00 1.50
N VAL A 108 16.41 1.04 2.35
CA VAL A 108 17.14 1.32 3.60
C VAL A 108 18.53 1.86 3.24
N LEU A 109 19.30 1.16 2.39
CA LEU A 109 20.67 1.50 1.95
C LEU A 109 20.79 2.90 1.30
N ALA A 110 19.78 3.38 0.59
CA ALA A 110 19.78 4.63 -0.16
C ALA A 110 19.60 5.90 0.71
N ARG A 111 19.31 5.77 2.01
CA ARG A 111 19.12 6.93 2.90
C ARG A 111 20.45 7.52 3.39
N PRO A 112 20.68 8.84 3.23
CA PRO A 112 21.67 9.57 4.03
C PRO A 112 21.26 9.55 5.51
N GLY A 113 22.23 9.34 6.40
CA GLY A 113 22.00 9.23 7.84
C GLY A 113 21.26 10.44 8.40
N ALA A 114 20.12 10.20 9.04
CA ALA A 114 19.44 11.22 9.83
C ALA A 114 20.39 11.59 10.99
N ARG A 115 20.94 12.82 10.95
CA ARG A 115 21.63 13.41 12.08
C ARG A 115 20.72 13.35 13.31
N GLY A 116 21.28 12.86 14.40
CA GLY A 116 20.56 12.56 15.64
C GLY A 116 19.68 13.71 16.13
N VAL A 117 18.46 13.36 16.51
CA VAL A 117 17.65 14.20 17.39
C VAL A 117 18.27 14.10 18.79
N ARG A 118 19.22 14.99 19.07
CA ARG A 118 19.63 15.33 20.44
C ARG A 118 19.48 16.84 20.64
N GLY A 119 18.65 17.19 21.61
CA GLY A 119 18.72 18.45 22.34
C GLY A 119 17.73 19.53 21.90
N ALA A 120 16.54 19.54 22.53
CA ALA A 120 15.92 20.75 23.08
C ALA A 120 14.53 20.39 23.63
N ARG A 121 14.48 19.99 24.90
CA ARG A 121 13.30 20.28 25.73
C ARG A 121 13.81 20.67 27.11
N GLU A 122 14.10 21.96 27.24
CA GLU A 122 14.02 22.66 28.51
C GLU A 122 12.56 22.60 28.97
N GLU A 123 12.34 22.05 30.16
CA GLU A 123 11.10 22.21 30.89
C GLU A 123 11.06 23.59 31.58
N PRO A 124 9.93 24.30 31.55
CA PRO A 124 9.56 25.24 32.59
C PRO A 124 8.61 24.54 33.57
N GLY A 125 9.05 24.40 34.82
CA GLY A 125 8.31 23.73 35.88
C GLY A 125 7.14 24.52 36.45
N ALA A 126 6.32 23.82 37.26
CA ALA A 126 5.86 24.17 38.61
C ALA A 126 4.86 23.08 39.09
N PRO A 127 4.34 23.12 40.33
CA PRO A 127 4.75 22.26 41.44
C PRO A 127 3.67 21.23 41.87
N GLY A 128 4.06 20.27 42.72
CA GLY A 128 3.18 19.25 43.30
C GLY A 128 2.09 19.78 44.24
N PRO A 129 1.20 18.89 44.74
CA PRO A 129 1.55 18.29 46.03
C PRO A 129 1.18 16.81 46.23
N ASP A 130 1.83 16.27 47.25
CA ASP A 130 1.67 14.98 47.94
C ASP A 130 0.24 14.43 48.08
N ARG A 131 0.11 13.09 47.98
CA ARG A 131 -0.08 12.19 49.15
C ARG A 131 -0.36 10.74 48.71
N ASN A 132 0.53 9.83 49.11
CA ASN A 132 0.21 8.42 49.35
C ASN A 132 -0.40 8.28 50.77
N PRO A 133 -1.24 7.27 51.03
CA PRO A 133 -0.76 6.03 51.66
C PRO A 133 -1.42 4.77 51.04
N ASP A 134 -0.66 3.76 50.61
CA ASP A 134 -0.03 2.65 51.36
C ASP A 134 -0.82 1.34 51.10
N PRO A 135 -0.17 0.18 50.92
CA PRO A 135 -0.73 -1.04 50.37
C PRO A 135 -1.16 -2.03 51.46
N ASP A 136 -2.14 -2.89 51.19
CA ASP A 136 -2.16 -4.28 51.68
C ASP A 136 -3.41 -5.05 51.21
N ALA A 137 -3.28 -6.38 51.21
CA ALA A 137 -4.31 -7.41 51.15
C ALA A 137 -4.76 -7.95 49.77
N VAL A 138 -3.94 -8.87 49.25
CA VAL A 138 -4.35 -10.14 48.60
C VAL A 138 -5.05 -11.00 49.68
N PRO A 139 -6.14 -11.78 49.43
CA PRO A 139 -5.98 -13.12 48.83
C PRO A 139 -7.15 -13.74 48.05
N GLY A 140 -6.79 -14.65 47.12
CA GLY A 140 -7.28 -16.03 47.21
C GLY A 140 -8.02 -16.65 46.02
N GLY A 141 -7.43 -17.73 45.47
CA GLY A 141 -8.09 -18.93 44.94
C GLY A 141 -8.73 -18.83 43.54
N GLY A 142 -8.25 -19.49 42.50
CA GLY A 142 -8.21 -20.95 42.31
C GLY A 142 -8.90 -21.31 40.96
N PRO A 143 -8.94 -22.58 40.50
CA PRO A 143 -7.93 -23.12 39.59
C PRO A 143 -8.44 -23.55 38.18
N SER A 144 -7.47 -23.77 37.28
CA SER A 144 -7.40 -24.78 36.20
C SER A 144 -8.58 -25.02 35.25
N ARG A 145 -8.28 -25.00 33.93
CA ARG A 145 -8.37 -26.21 33.09
C ARG A 145 -7.62 -26.08 31.76
N ARG A 146 -6.69 -27.02 31.57
CA ARG A 146 -6.15 -27.45 30.28
C ARG A 146 -7.25 -28.10 29.45
N GLY A 147 -7.29 -27.81 28.17
CA GLY A 147 -8.00 -28.58 27.15
C GLY A 147 -7.25 -28.43 25.83
N GLY A 148 -6.49 -29.45 25.44
CA GLY A 148 -5.83 -29.51 24.16
C GLY A 148 -6.75 -30.04 23.05
N ALA A 149 -6.25 -29.88 21.82
CA ALA A 149 -6.70 -30.46 20.56
C ALA A 149 -7.99 -29.89 19.95
N ALA A 150 -7.88 -29.26 18.79
CA ALA A 150 -8.02 -29.97 17.52
C ALA A 150 -7.74 -29.03 16.33
N LEU A 151 -6.90 -29.52 15.41
CA LEU A 151 -6.88 -29.10 14.01
C LEU A 151 -8.28 -29.33 13.43
N GLY A 152 -8.93 -28.25 13.00
CA GLY A 152 -10.24 -28.28 12.37
C GLY A 152 -10.29 -27.22 11.28
N ALA A 153 -10.52 -27.67 10.06
CA ALA A 153 -10.72 -26.87 8.87
C ALA A 153 -11.62 -25.64 9.15
N ALA A 154 -11.06 -24.44 9.00
CA ALA A 154 -11.84 -23.22 8.98
C ALA A 154 -12.63 -23.19 7.67
N THR A 155 -13.86 -23.67 7.78
CA THR A 155 -14.96 -23.46 6.87
C THR A 155 -15.08 -21.99 6.48
N VAL A 156 -15.27 -21.77 5.18
CA VAL A 156 -15.92 -20.60 4.55
C VAL A 156 -16.81 -19.86 5.55
N SER A 157 -16.31 -18.77 6.14
CA SER A 157 -17.06 -17.96 7.10
C SER A 157 -17.05 -16.50 6.64
N GLU A 158 -18.26 -16.07 6.26
CA GLU A 158 -18.71 -14.68 6.18
C GLU A 158 -17.92 -13.76 5.24
N ARG A 159 -18.09 -13.99 3.93
CA ARG A 159 -18.18 -12.86 2.98
C ARG A 159 -19.34 -11.99 3.47
N ALA A 160 -19.02 -10.89 4.15
CA ALA A 160 -19.97 -9.84 4.46
C ALA A 160 -20.56 -9.36 3.13
N ALA A 161 -21.75 -9.87 2.80
CA ALA A 161 -22.56 -9.35 1.72
C ALA A 161 -22.99 -7.94 2.14
N ALA A 162 -22.20 -6.94 1.74
CA ALA A 162 -22.68 -5.58 1.70
C ALA A 162 -23.90 -5.58 0.79
N GLY A 163 -25.06 -5.20 1.33
CA GLY A 163 -26.27 -5.06 0.54
C GLY A 163 -26.05 -4.08 -0.62
N PRO A 164 -26.85 -4.16 -1.70
CA PRO A 164 -26.80 -3.19 -2.78
C PRO A 164 -27.12 -1.80 -2.20
N GLY A 165 -26.07 -0.99 -1.99
CA GLY A 165 -26.17 0.35 -1.39
C GLY A 165 -25.13 0.68 -0.31
N ASP A 166 -24.50 -0.30 0.35
CA ASP A 166 -23.43 -0.02 1.32
C ASP A 166 -22.04 -0.09 0.66
N GLU A 167 -21.76 0.88 -0.19
CA GLU A 167 -20.46 1.03 -0.87
C GLU A 167 -19.34 1.53 0.06
N GLY A 168 -19.69 1.97 1.28
CA GLY A 168 -18.75 2.35 2.33
C GLY A 168 -17.97 3.64 2.07
N PRO A 169 -17.08 4.00 3.00
CA PRO A 169 -16.30 5.22 2.89
C PRO A 169 -15.26 5.12 1.75
N VAL A 170 -15.03 6.24 1.09
CA VAL A 170 -14.06 6.38 -0.01
C VAL A 170 -13.11 7.51 0.29
N VAL A 171 -11.84 7.30 -0.03
CA VAL A 171 -10.84 8.36 -0.17
C VAL A 171 -10.46 8.41 -1.64
N ALA A 172 -10.73 9.53 -2.32
CA ALA A 172 -10.28 9.71 -3.70
C ALA A 172 -9.11 10.68 -3.77
N VAL A 173 -8.11 10.33 -4.56
CA VAL A 173 -7.00 11.19 -4.94
C VAL A 173 -7.22 11.64 -6.37
N GLU A 174 -7.44 12.92 -6.57
CA GLU A 174 -7.52 13.54 -7.88
C GLU A 174 -6.14 14.04 -8.29
N LEU A 175 -5.67 13.68 -9.50
CA LEU A 175 -4.39 14.09 -10.07
C LEU A 175 -4.63 14.83 -11.39
N GLU A 176 -4.61 16.16 -11.33
CA GLU A 176 -4.81 17.03 -12.48
C GLU A 176 -3.46 17.47 -13.06
N PRO A 177 -3.16 17.23 -14.35
CA PRO A 177 -1.89 17.63 -14.94
C PRO A 177 -1.61 19.14 -14.80
N ALA A 178 -0.41 19.47 -14.33
CA ALA A 178 0.08 20.85 -14.34
C ALA A 178 0.53 21.22 -15.75
N HIS A 179 0.03 22.32 -16.30
CA HIS A 179 0.25 22.73 -17.70
C HIS A 179 1.59 23.45 -17.95
N TYR A 180 2.59 23.22 -17.08
CA TYR A 180 3.90 23.84 -17.19
C TYR A 180 4.83 23.11 -18.18
N PRO A 181 5.78 23.83 -18.82
CA PRO A 181 6.79 23.22 -19.67
C PRO A 181 7.65 22.23 -18.87
N GLY A 182 7.62 20.95 -19.25
CA GLY A 182 8.37 19.88 -18.58
C GLY A 182 7.62 18.55 -18.46
N GLY A 183 6.28 18.58 -18.48
CA GLY A 183 5.43 17.37 -18.41
C GLY A 183 5.54 16.59 -17.10
N GLY A 184 4.55 15.77 -16.78
CA GLY A 184 4.64 14.78 -15.68
C GLY A 184 4.53 15.34 -14.25
N ARG A 185 4.01 16.56 -14.07
CA ARG A 185 3.63 17.12 -12.76
C ARG A 185 2.12 17.20 -12.63
N PHE A 186 1.63 17.10 -11.39
CA PHE A 186 0.21 17.07 -11.06
C PHE A 186 -0.12 17.99 -9.90
N TYR A 187 -1.19 18.76 -10.06
CA TYR A 187 -1.97 19.25 -8.91
C TYR A 187 -2.72 18.07 -8.33
N TRP A 188 -2.68 17.92 -7.01
CA TRP A 188 -3.36 16.84 -6.34
C TRP A 188 -4.37 17.36 -5.32
N ARG A 189 -5.51 16.68 -5.21
CA ARG A 189 -6.53 16.90 -4.18
C ARG A 189 -6.97 15.57 -3.60
N VAL A 190 -7.30 15.56 -2.32
CA VAL A 190 -7.85 14.42 -1.60
C VAL A 190 -9.29 14.76 -1.23
N TRP A 191 -10.19 13.87 -1.59
CA TRP A 191 -11.62 13.94 -1.32
C TRP A 191 -12.03 12.75 -0.43
N VAL A 192 -13.02 12.95 0.43
CA VAL A 192 -13.58 11.89 1.28
C VAL A 192 -15.10 11.80 1.14
N TRP A 193 -15.61 10.56 1.10
CA TRP A 193 -17.03 10.22 1.17
C TRP A 193 -17.25 9.31 2.38
N THR A 194 -18.28 9.57 3.17
CA THR A 194 -18.63 8.75 4.33
C THR A 194 -19.82 7.83 4.04
N GLU A 195 -20.84 8.33 3.36
CA GLU A 195 -22.16 7.65 3.20
C GLU A 195 -22.77 7.83 1.80
N GLY A 196 -21.95 8.09 0.77
CA GLY A 196 -22.39 8.25 -0.64
C GLY A 196 -22.08 9.63 -1.24
N PRO A 197 -22.47 9.88 -2.51
CA PRO A 197 -22.04 11.07 -3.29
C PRO A 197 -22.26 12.41 -2.58
N GLU A 198 -23.37 12.55 -1.87
CA GLU A 198 -23.75 13.77 -1.13
C GLU A 198 -22.85 14.08 0.06
N SER A 199 -22.11 13.08 0.56
CA SER A 199 -21.21 13.23 1.70
C SER A 199 -19.82 13.75 1.34
N VAL A 200 -19.60 14.11 0.07
CA VAL A 200 -18.27 14.50 -0.40
C VAL A 200 -17.75 15.76 0.29
N ARG A 201 -16.49 15.69 0.73
CA ARG A 201 -15.77 16.81 1.35
C ARG A 201 -14.34 16.86 0.82
N SER A 202 -13.84 18.07 0.57
CA SER A 202 -12.40 18.29 0.38
C SER A 202 -11.68 18.01 1.69
N TRP A 203 -10.56 17.28 1.60
CA TRP A 203 -9.79 16.83 2.75
C TRP A 203 -8.40 17.47 2.82
N ALA A 204 -7.70 17.48 1.69
CA ALA A 204 -6.36 18.06 1.56
C ALA A 204 -6.08 18.39 0.09
N GLU A 205 -5.22 19.36 -0.17
CA GLU A 205 -4.77 19.69 -1.51
C GLU A 205 -3.30 20.11 -1.51
N GLY A 206 -2.64 19.98 -2.66
CA GLY A 206 -1.25 20.37 -2.82
C GLY A 206 -1.10 21.88 -2.86
N GLU A 207 -0.28 22.43 -1.95
CA GLU A 207 -0.01 23.88 -1.86
C GLU A 207 0.96 24.40 -2.94
N SER A 208 1.61 23.50 -3.70
CA SER A 208 2.60 23.90 -4.71
C SER A 208 1.94 24.38 -5.99
N GLY A 209 2.17 25.65 -6.34
CA GLY A 209 1.73 26.23 -7.62
C GLY A 209 2.33 25.58 -8.87
N GLU A 210 3.44 24.86 -8.73
CA GLU A 210 4.12 24.16 -9.84
C GLU A 210 3.64 22.70 -10.03
N GLY A 211 2.89 22.17 -9.07
CA GLY A 211 2.49 20.76 -9.04
C GLY A 211 3.60 19.82 -8.59
N THR A 212 3.21 18.59 -8.25
CA THR A 212 4.07 17.52 -7.72
C THR A 212 4.43 16.52 -8.81
N ALA A 213 5.69 16.10 -8.92
CA ALA A 213 6.06 15.08 -9.90
C ALA A 213 5.49 13.71 -9.50
N LEU A 214 5.19 12.85 -10.49
CA LEU A 214 4.56 11.54 -10.25
C LEU A 214 5.29 10.68 -9.19
N HIS A 215 6.64 10.67 -9.22
CA HIS A 215 7.46 9.91 -8.28
C HIS A 215 7.50 10.50 -6.85
N GLU A 216 7.13 11.77 -6.69
CA GLU A 216 7.05 12.46 -5.39
C GLU A 216 5.68 12.26 -4.73
N LEU A 217 4.64 11.90 -5.49
CA LEU A 217 3.27 11.75 -4.99
C LEU A 217 3.15 10.78 -3.81
N PRO A 218 3.77 9.58 -3.80
CA PRO A 218 3.70 8.69 -2.64
C PRO A 218 4.19 9.37 -1.35
N TYR A 219 5.20 10.24 -1.46
CA TYR A 219 5.76 10.99 -0.34
C TYR A 219 4.84 12.12 0.12
N ARG A 220 4.30 12.88 -0.82
CA ARG A 220 3.42 14.02 -0.52
C ARG A 220 2.04 13.58 -0.01
N LEU A 221 1.52 12.47 -0.51
CA LEU A 221 0.20 11.95 -0.17
C LEU A 221 0.20 11.03 1.05
N SER A 222 1.36 10.54 1.52
CA SER A 222 1.46 9.62 2.65
C SER A 222 0.73 10.13 3.90
N GLU A 223 0.99 11.36 4.33
CA GLU A 223 0.39 11.93 5.54
C GLU A 223 -1.11 12.27 5.38
N PRO A 224 -1.54 12.96 4.30
CA PRO A 224 -2.97 13.18 4.03
C PRO A 224 -3.79 11.89 3.99
N LEU A 225 -3.29 10.86 3.29
CA LEU A 225 -3.96 9.57 3.17
C LEU A 225 -3.99 8.82 4.51
N ARG A 226 -2.87 8.79 5.26
CA ARG A 226 -2.82 8.19 6.59
C ARG A 226 -3.88 8.78 7.52
N THR A 227 -4.03 10.10 7.51
CA THR A 227 -4.97 10.80 8.38
C THR A 227 -6.42 10.57 7.93
N ALA A 228 -6.70 10.59 6.62
CA ALA A 228 -8.03 10.29 6.08
C ALA A 228 -8.45 8.86 6.44
N PHE A 229 -7.59 7.87 6.16
CA PHE A 229 -7.86 6.47 6.49
C PHE A 229 -7.98 6.24 7.99
N GLY A 230 -7.16 6.88 8.82
CA GLY A 230 -7.28 6.78 10.27
C GLY A 230 -8.63 7.24 10.83
N ARG A 231 -9.34 8.13 10.12
CA ARG A 231 -10.70 8.57 10.51
C ARG A 231 -11.81 7.71 9.92
N LEU A 232 -11.61 7.17 8.72
CA LEU A 232 -12.66 6.47 7.96
C LEU A 232 -12.63 4.95 8.12
N ASP A 233 -11.46 4.36 8.37
CA ASP A 233 -11.33 2.93 8.59
C ASP A 233 -12.02 2.57 9.92
N THR A 234 -12.84 1.52 9.89
CA THR A 234 -13.47 0.92 11.08
C THR A 234 -12.89 -0.48 11.29
N GLY A 235 -13.11 -1.06 12.47
CA GLY A 235 -12.65 -2.44 12.75
C GLY A 235 -13.20 -3.50 11.78
N ARG A 236 -14.30 -3.21 11.07
CA ARG A 236 -14.94 -4.14 10.11
C ARG A 236 -14.69 -3.79 8.65
N ARG A 237 -14.33 -2.55 8.33
CA ARG A 237 -14.25 -2.07 6.94
C ARG A 237 -13.19 -1.00 6.77
N ARG A 238 -12.40 -1.11 5.71
CA ARG A 238 -11.45 -0.08 5.28
C ARG A 238 -12.02 0.76 4.16
N ALA A 239 -11.71 2.05 4.17
CA ALA A 239 -12.12 2.94 3.09
C ALA A 239 -11.41 2.56 1.78
N ARG A 240 -12.17 2.55 0.68
CA ARG A 240 -11.63 2.32 -0.67
C ARG A 240 -10.78 3.52 -1.09
N LEU A 241 -9.67 3.24 -1.77
CA LEU A 241 -8.85 4.25 -2.42
C LEU A 241 -9.21 4.33 -3.90
N GLU A 242 -9.70 5.48 -4.33
CA GLU A 242 -9.93 5.80 -5.74
C GLU A 242 -8.85 6.78 -6.21
N VAL A 243 -8.27 6.57 -7.39
CA VAL A 243 -7.35 7.53 -7.99
C VAL A 243 -7.92 7.99 -9.31
N VAL A 244 -8.20 9.29 -9.40
CA VAL A 244 -8.73 9.94 -10.59
C VAL A 244 -7.57 10.61 -11.31
N LEU A 245 -7.28 10.17 -12.54
CA LEU A 245 -6.13 10.66 -13.32
C LEU A 245 -6.37 10.48 -14.82
N PRO A 246 -5.57 11.11 -15.70
CA PRO A 246 -5.65 10.86 -17.13
C PRO A 246 -5.23 9.43 -17.50
N VAL A 247 -5.83 8.88 -18.55
CA VAL A 247 -5.57 7.52 -19.07
C VAL A 247 -4.08 7.25 -19.34
N GLU A 248 -3.32 8.27 -19.73
CA GLU A 248 -1.88 8.21 -19.99
C GLU A 248 -1.06 7.81 -18.76
N HIS A 249 -1.64 7.95 -17.57
CA HIS A 249 -0.99 7.69 -16.28
C HIS A 249 -1.62 6.52 -15.52
N PHE A 250 -2.51 5.76 -16.14
CA PHE A 250 -3.17 4.59 -15.54
C PHE A 250 -2.20 3.49 -15.10
N ASP A 251 -0.98 3.45 -15.62
CA ASP A 251 0.04 2.50 -15.15
C ASP A 251 0.70 2.89 -13.82
N ILE A 252 0.18 3.88 -13.09
CA ILE A 252 0.64 4.22 -11.73
C ILE A 252 0.49 3.02 -10.78
N ASP A 253 1.45 2.83 -9.87
CA ASP A 253 1.52 1.71 -8.93
C ASP A 253 0.83 2.01 -7.59
N VAL A 254 -0.32 2.69 -7.63
CA VAL A 254 -0.98 3.16 -6.40
C VAL A 254 -1.35 2.05 -5.41
N HIS A 255 -1.56 0.81 -5.88
CA HIS A 255 -1.78 -0.33 -4.99
C HIS A 255 -0.51 -0.75 -4.23
N LEU A 256 0.68 -0.36 -4.69
CA LEU A 256 1.95 -0.56 -4.01
C LEU A 256 2.28 0.58 -3.01
N TRP A 257 1.53 1.69 -3.05
CA TRP A 257 1.72 2.81 -2.14
C TRP A 257 1.37 2.44 -0.71
N ARG A 258 1.89 3.22 0.25
CA ARG A 258 1.74 2.98 1.69
C ARG A 258 1.42 4.28 2.41
N ALA A 259 0.59 4.21 3.45
CA ALA A 259 0.32 5.34 4.32
C ALA A 259 1.55 5.71 5.17
N GLN A 260 2.38 4.73 5.51
CA GLN A 260 3.69 4.94 6.12
C GLN A 260 4.77 4.42 5.17
N LEU A 261 5.63 5.32 4.71
CA LEU A 261 6.72 5.01 3.77
C LEU A 261 7.91 4.31 4.45
N VAL A 262 7.92 4.27 5.78
CA VAL A 262 8.92 3.55 6.57
C VAL A 262 8.23 2.34 7.18
N VAL A 263 8.54 1.16 6.65
CA VAL A 263 8.19 -0.11 7.27
C VAL A 263 9.08 -0.27 8.50
N ARG A 264 8.51 -0.05 9.69
CA ARG A 264 9.25 -0.16 10.97
C ARG A 264 9.26 -1.58 11.54
N SER A 265 8.53 -2.50 10.91
CA SER A 265 8.43 -3.89 11.33
C SER A 265 8.38 -4.83 10.14
N MET A 266 9.04 -5.98 10.28
CA MET A 266 8.94 -7.11 9.35
C MET A 266 7.61 -7.87 9.43
N ARG A 267 6.77 -7.55 10.42
CA ARG A 267 5.33 -7.83 10.39
C ARG A 267 4.60 -6.50 10.40
N PRO A 268 4.58 -5.78 9.26
CA PRO A 268 3.91 -4.50 9.19
C PRO A 268 2.49 -4.69 9.69
N HIS A 269 2.07 -3.84 10.63
CA HIS A 269 0.67 -3.75 10.99
C HIS A 269 -0.14 -3.69 9.68
N PRO A 270 -1.33 -4.29 9.56
CA PRO A 270 -2.05 -4.33 8.28
C PRO A 270 -2.17 -2.96 7.58
N ALA A 271 -2.16 -1.85 8.34
CA ALA A 271 -2.15 -0.48 7.82
C ALA A 271 -0.80 0.01 7.22
N GLU A 272 0.30 -0.70 7.43
CA GLU A 272 1.66 -0.44 6.91
C GLU A 272 2.00 -1.27 5.66
N ARG A 273 1.14 -2.23 5.32
CA ARG A 273 1.23 -3.00 4.07
C ARG A 273 0.91 -2.09 2.87
N PRO A 274 1.29 -2.46 1.64
CA PRO A 274 0.82 -1.78 0.45
C PRO A 274 -0.71 -1.69 0.43
N PHE A 275 -1.27 -0.58 -0.06
CA PHE A 275 -2.71 -0.35 -0.05
C PHE A 275 -3.48 -1.50 -0.70
N GLY A 276 -3.05 -1.99 -1.86
CA GLY A 276 -3.74 -3.05 -2.58
C GLY A 276 -3.87 -4.38 -1.81
N VAL A 277 -3.02 -4.61 -0.81
CA VAL A 277 -3.05 -5.84 0.01
C VAL A 277 -4.20 -5.81 1.01
N HIS A 278 -4.55 -4.64 1.54
CA HIS A 278 -5.46 -4.53 2.67
C HIS A 278 -6.67 -3.62 2.43
N ARG A 279 -6.69 -2.85 1.34
CA ARG A 279 -7.83 -2.02 0.92
C ARG A 279 -8.10 -2.15 -0.57
N GLN A 280 -9.36 -1.89 -0.94
CA GLN A 280 -9.78 -1.78 -2.33
C GLN A 280 -9.08 -0.57 -2.96
N VAL A 281 -8.45 -0.77 -4.12
CA VAL A 281 -7.73 0.29 -4.86
C VAL A 281 -8.15 0.23 -6.32
N VAL A 282 -8.71 1.33 -6.82
CA VAL A 282 -9.22 1.45 -8.18
C VAL A 282 -8.80 2.75 -8.84
N LEU A 283 -8.80 2.74 -10.18
CA LEU A 283 -8.50 3.91 -11.00
C LEU A 283 -9.78 4.43 -11.65
N ARG A 284 -9.82 5.73 -11.92
CA ARG A 284 -10.94 6.46 -12.52
C ARG A 284 -10.42 7.45 -13.55
N ASP A 285 -11.21 7.70 -14.59
CA ASP A 285 -10.77 8.62 -15.65
C ASP A 285 -11.11 10.07 -15.29
N LEU A 286 -10.08 10.93 -15.26
CA LEU A 286 -10.26 12.35 -15.01
C LEU A 286 -11.16 13.02 -16.05
N ALA A 287 -11.23 12.51 -17.28
CA ALA A 287 -12.09 13.10 -18.32
C ALA A 287 -13.59 12.94 -18.02
N ARG A 288 -13.98 12.09 -17.05
CA ARG A 288 -15.37 11.95 -16.59
C ARG A 288 -15.74 12.90 -15.44
N ARG A 289 -14.82 13.76 -15.00
CA ARG A 289 -15.06 14.76 -13.94
C ARG A 289 -16.19 15.72 -14.32
N GLY A 290 -17.15 15.92 -13.40
CA GLY A 290 -18.19 16.94 -13.52
C GLY A 290 -19.21 16.76 -14.66
N GLY A 291 -19.13 15.69 -15.45
CA GLY A 291 -20.06 15.39 -16.53
C GLY A 291 -21.22 14.51 -16.06
N ALA A 292 -22.44 14.78 -16.52
CA ALA A 292 -23.54 13.85 -16.36
C ALA A 292 -23.23 12.54 -17.11
N PRO A 293 -23.50 11.37 -16.52
CA PRO A 293 -23.25 10.10 -17.20
C PRO A 293 -24.09 10.01 -18.48
N GLY A 294 -23.47 9.60 -19.58
CA GLY A 294 -24.20 9.31 -20.82
C GLY A 294 -24.97 7.99 -20.69
N GLY A 295 -26.12 7.86 -21.36
CA GLY A 295 -26.97 6.66 -21.22
C GLY A 295 -26.28 5.33 -21.56
N ALA A 296 -25.27 5.33 -22.44
CA ALA A 296 -24.46 4.13 -22.72
C ALA A 296 -23.61 3.70 -21.52
N TRP A 297 -23.12 4.65 -20.72
CA TRP A 297 -22.35 4.36 -19.50
C TRP A 297 -23.25 3.78 -18.42
N GLU A 298 -24.43 4.36 -18.20
CA GLU A 298 -25.42 3.85 -17.24
C GLU A 298 -25.88 2.44 -17.60
N ALA A 299 -26.30 2.22 -18.86
CA ALA A 299 -26.79 0.92 -19.31
C ALA A 299 -25.72 -0.18 -19.23
N ARG A 300 -24.45 0.15 -19.54
CA ARG A 300 -23.34 -0.80 -19.38
C ARG A 300 -23.05 -1.08 -17.91
N TRP A 301 -23.08 -0.06 -17.06
CA TRP A 301 -22.87 -0.21 -15.62
C TRP A 301 -23.94 -1.08 -14.96
N GLU A 302 -25.22 -0.83 -15.28
CA GLU A 302 -26.35 -1.64 -14.86
C GLU A 302 -26.15 -3.09 -15.31
N ALA A 303 -25.80 -3.30 -16.59
CA ALA A 303 -25.54 -4.64 -17.12
C ALA A 303 -24.43 -5.40 -16.38
N VAL A 304 -23.28 -4.78 -16.08
CA VAL A 304 -22.20 -5.46 -15.33
C VAL A 304 -22.52 -5.61 -13.83
N THR A 305 -23.51 -4.88 -13.32
CA THR A 305 -23.93 -4.97 -11.92
C THR A 305 -24.99 -6.05 -11.75
N GLU A 306 -25.97 -6.12 -12.64
CA GLU A 306 -27.10 -7.05 -12.57
C GLU A 306 -26.80 -8.41 -13.23
N ARG A 307 -25.93 -8.42 -14.23
CA ARG A 307 -25.51 -9.64 -14.95
C ARG A 307 -24.08 -10.00 -14.59
N CYS A 308 -23.69 -11.20 -14.99
CA CYS A 308 -22.33 -11.70 -14.81
C CYS A 308 -21.40 -11.01 -15.83
N PRO A 309 -20.43 -10.18 -15.41
CA PRO A 309 -19.55 -9.49 -16.35
C PRO A 309 -18.74 -10.47 -17.20
N GLN A 310 -18.62 -10.18 -18.50
CA GLN A 310 -17.90 -11.04 -19.44
C GLN A 310 -16.60 -10.38 -19.88
N ALA A 311 -15.49 -11.12 -19.84
CA ALA A 311 -14.22 -10.61 -20.36
C ALA A 311 -14.31 -10.36 -21.87
N LEU A 312 -13.86 -9.19 -22.30
CA LEU A 312 -13.66 -8.80 -23.69
C LEU A 312 -12.16 -8.62 -23.94
N PRO A 313 -11.45 -9.65 -24.43
CA PRO A 313 -10.02 -9.57 -24.67
C PRO A 313 -9.67 -8.51 -25.71
N VAL A 314 -8.72 -7.64 -25.40
CA VAL A 314 -8.17 -6.61 -26.30
C VAL A 314 -6.66 -6.86 -26.39
N ARG A 315 -6.17 -7.25 -27.58
CA ARG A 315 -4.75 -7.59 -27.79
C ARG A 315 -3.99 -6.49 -28.52
N ALA A 316 -4.68 -5.71 -29.33
CA ALA A 316 -4.16 -4.59 -30.09
C ALA A 316 -5.23 -3.51 -30.33
N GLU A 317 -4.78 -2.36 -30.82
CA GLU A 317 -5.64 -1.28 -31.28
C GLU A 317 -6.48 -1.74 -32.49
N GLY A 318 -7.76 -1.39 -32.50
CA GLY A 318 -8.69 -1.79 -33.57
C GLY A 318 -9.21 -3.23 -33.48
N ASP A 319 -8.77 -4.04 -32.52
CA ASP A 319 -9.24 -5.42 -32.33
C ASP A 319 -10.74 -5.51 -32.01
N VAL A 320 -11.28 -4.47 -31.38
CA VAL A 320 -12.60 -4.50 -30.74
C VAL A 320 -13.38 -3.25 -31.10
N ALA A 321 -14.59 -3.45 -31.63
CA ALA A 321 -15.57 -2.39 -31.78
C ALA A 321 -16.34 -2.20 -30.45
N PHE A 322 -15.79 -1.39 -29.53
CA PHE A 322 -16.37 -1.20 -28.19
C PHE A 322 -17.82 -0.70 -28.22
N GLY A 323 -18.18 0.16 -29.17
CA GLY A 323 -19.53 0.69 -29.30
C GLY A 323 -20.61 -0.38 -29.53
N THR A 324 -20.25 -1.50 -30.15
CA THR A 324 -21.17 -2.62 -30.45
C THR A 324 -20.98 -3.82 -29.54
N ALA A 325 -20.02 -3.77 -28.61
CA ALA A 325 -19.82 -4.85 -27.64
C ALA A 325 -21.02 -4.95 -26.70
N GLU A 326 -21.32 -6.17 -26.25
CA GLU A 326 -22.38 -6.46 -25.27
C GLU A 326 -22.28 -5.56 -24.03
N ALA A 327 -23.42 -5.19 -23.45
CA ALA A 327 -23.42 -4.20 -22.36
C ALA A 327 -22.71 -4.69 -21.08
N ASP A 328 -22.65 -6.01 -20.85
CA ASP A 328 -21.93 -6.66 -19.75
C ASP A 328 -20.47 -7.01 -20.09
N ALA A 329 -19.97 -6.59 -21.27
CA ALA A 329 -18.60 -6.83 -21.69
C ALA A 329 -17.62 -5.88 -20.98
N VAL A 330 -16.57 -6.45 -20.40
CA VAL A 330 -15.49 -5.77 -19.67
C VAL A 330 -14.19 -5.91 -20.47
N PRO A 331 -13.66 -4.82 -21.04
CA PRO A 331 -12.35 -4.79 -21.70
C PRO A 331 -11.24 -5.33 -20.81
N VAL A 332 -10.46 -6.29 -21.34
CA VAL A 332 -9.28 -6.86 -20.70
C VAL A 332 -8.10 -6.69 -21.64
N LEU A 333 -7.17 -5.78 -21.29
CA LEU A 333 -6.00 -5.48 -22.11
C LEU A 333 -4.78 -6.23 -21.59
N CYS A 334 -4.08 -6.94 -22.48
CA CYS A 334 -2.86 -7.66 -22.08
C CYS A 334 -1.63 -6.74 -22.00
N ARG A 335 -1.73 -5.50 -22.49
CA ARG A 335 -0.68 -4.48 -22.51
C ARG A 335 -0.89 -3.42 -21.42
N PRO A 336 0.19 -2.75 -20.99
CA PRO A 336 0.09 -1.57 -20.12
C PRO A 336 -0.80 -0.48 -20.74
N ALA A 337 -1.40 0.35 -19.90
CA ALA A 337 -2.24 1.46 -20.34
C ALA A 337 -1.49 2.49 -21.18
N SER A 338 -0.21 2.72 -20.89
CA SER A 338 0.71 3.57 -21.67
C SER A 338 0.90 3.10 -23.11
N GLU A 339 0.82 1.79 -23.37
CA GLU A 339 0.82 1.21 -24.71
C GLU A 339 -0.61 1.04 -25.29
N SER A 340 -1.64 1.30 -24.49
CA SER A 340 -3.04 1.03 -24.80
C SER A 340 -3.93 2.27 -24.63
N VAL A 341 -3.36 3.47 -24.72
CA VAL A 341 -4.08 4.74 -24.48
C VAL A 341 -5.26 4.89 -25.43
N VAL A 342 -5.08 4.56 -26.71
CA VAL A 342 -6.14 4.65 -27.72
C VAL A 342 -7.30 3.70 -27.40
N PRO A 343 -7.12 2.37 -27.30
CA PRO A 343 -8.23 1.46 -27.00
C PRO A 343 -8.87 1.74 -25.64
N LEU A 344 -8.13 2.18 -24.61
CA LEU A 344 -8.72 2.59 -23.33
C LEU A 344 -9.64 3.80 -23.48
N ARG A 345 -9.20 4.84 -24.20
CA ARG A 345 -10.05 6.03 -24.47
C ARG A 345 -11.28 5.67 -25.29
N GLU A 346 -11.17 4.77 -26.26
CA GLU A 346 -12.30 4.29 -27.05
C GLU A 346 -13.30 3.51 -26.19
N ALA A 347 -12.83 2.60 -25.34
CA ALA A 347 -13.67 1.87 -24.39
C ALA A 347 -14.41 2.82 -23.43
N ILE A 348 -13.70 3.79 -22.86
CA ILE A 348 -14.28 4.81 -21.97
C ILE A 348 -15.35 5.61 -22.72
N ARG A 349 -15.06 6.12 -23.92
CA ARG A 349 -16.03 6.86 -24.74
C ARG A 349 -17.25 6.02 -25.13
N ALA A 350 -17.07 4.72 -25.33
CA ALA A 350 -18.15 3.77 -25.59
C ALA A 350 -19.00 3.43 -24.35
N GLY A 351 -18.68 3.98 -23.18
CA GLY A 351 -19.43 3.83 -21.94
C GLY A 351 -18.95 2.71 -21.02
N HIS A 352 -17.81 2.07 -21.30
CA HIS A 352 -17.28 1.09 -20.36
C HIS A 352 -16.78 1.79 -19.09
N GLY A 353 -17.43 1.51 -17.96
CA GLY A 353 -17.02 1.93 -16.61
C GLY A 353 -16.08 0.95 -15.93
N LEU A 354 -15.86 -0.24 -16.52
CA LEU A 354 -14.92 -1.24 -16.05
C LEU A 354 -13.90 -1.56 -17.15
N ALA A 355 -12.63 -1.69 -16.78
CA ALA A 355 -11.60 -2.29 -17.61
C ALA A 355 -10.49 -2.87 -16.73
N LEU A 356 -9.85 -3.94 -17.20
CA LEU A 356 -8.73 -4.60 -16.54
C LEU A 356 -7.53 -4.63 -17.47
N TRP A 357 -6.32 -4.44 -16.93
CA TRP A 357 -5.10 -4.57 -17.74
C TRP A 357 -3.90 -4.98 -16.92
N ASN A 358 -2.89 -5.52 -17.60
CA ASN A 358 -1.59 -5.79 -17.01
C ASN A 358 -0.66 -4.57 -17.16
N ARG A 359 -0.17 -4.05 -16.04
CA ARG A 359 0.64 -2.82 -15.98
C ARG A 359 2.10 -2.99 -16.42
N THR A 360 2.62 -4.21 -16.45
CA THR A 360 4.07 -4.45 -16.63
C THR A 360 4.40 -5.41 -17.77
N ALA A 361 3.38 -5.99 -18.41
CA ALA A 361 3.60 -6.93 -19.50
C ALA A 361 4.37 -6.29 -20.66
N ARG A 362 5.32 -7.03 -21.21
CA ARG A 362 6.18 -6.59 -22.32
C ARG A 362 5.99 -7.51 -23.51
N HIS A 363 5.29 -7.01 -24.53
CA HIS A 363 4.90 -7.80 -25.71
C HIS A 363 5.69 -7.40 -26.95
N THR A 364 7.03 -7.30 -26.84
CA THR A 364 7.90 -6.81 -27.94
C THR A 364 7.71 -7.59 -29.25
N TYR A 365 7.30 -8.86 -29.18
CA TYR A 365 7.08 -9.73 -30.34
C TYR A 365 5.62 -10.20 -30.50
N GLY A 366 4.66 -9.53 -29.85
CA GLY A 366 3.26 -9.93 -29.84
C GLY A 366 2.84 -10.67 -28.56
N CYS A 367 1.60 -11.18 -28.56
CA CYS A 367 1.04 -11.92 -27.43
C CYS A 367 1.60 -13.35 -27.37
N ASP A 368 1.81 -13.84 -26.16
CA ASP A 368 2.25 -15.20 -25.87
C ASP A 368 1.30 -15.93 -24.89
N GLY A 369 1.74 -17.05 -24.34
CA GLY A 369 0.97 -17.83 -23.35
C GLY A 369 0.74 -17.10 -22.01
N GLU A 370 1.46 -16.01 -21.70
CA GLU A 370 1.14 -15.18 -20.54
C GLU A 370 -0.12 -14.35 -20.80
N CYS A 371 -0.33 -13.87 -22.03
CA CYS A 371 -1.57 -13.19 -22.41
C CYS A 371 -2.78 -14.12 -22.30
N GLU A 372 -2.67 -15.35 -22.79
CA GLU A 372 -3.75 -16.34 -22.71
C GLU A 372 -4.11 -16.64 -21.25
N ARG A 373 -3.10 -16.90 -20.41
CA ARG A 373 -3.29 -17.10 -18.97
C ARG A 373 -3.94 -15.90 -18.29
N LEU A 374 -3.52 -14.69 -18.62
CA LEU A 374 -4.12 -13.46 -18.10
C LEU A 374 -5.60 -13.35 -18.47
N HIS A 375 -5.94 -13.56 -19.74
CA HIS A 375 -7.32 -13.47 -20.21
C HIS A 375 -8.21 -14.55 -19.60
N GLU A 376 -7.74 -15.80 -19.50
CA GLU A 376 -8.47 -16.90 -18.88
C GLU A 376 -8.69 -16.65 -17.38
N ALA A 377 -7.65 -16.25 -16.66
CA ALA A 377 -7.73 -15.95 -15.23
C ALA A 377 -8.65 -14.76 -14.96
N THR A 378 -8.59 -13.71 -15.79
CA THR A 378 -9.48 -12.55 -15.68
C THR A 378 -10.93 -12.92 -15.99
N ALA A 379 -11.17 -13.73 -17.03
CA ALA A 379 -12.51 -14.21 -17.35
C ALA A 379 -13.09 -15.07 -16.22
N LYS A 380 -12.26 -15.87 -15.55
CA LYS A 380 -12.66 -16.63 -14.36
C LYS A 380 -13.00 -15.69 -13.19
N LEU A 381 -12.17 -14.67 -12.93
CA LEU A 381 -12.41 -13.66 -11.90
C LEU A 381 -13.76 -12.95 -12.11
N LEU A 382 -14.00 -12.43 -13.32
CA LEU A 382 -15.25 -11.73 -13.65
C LEU A 382 -16.48 -12.62 -13.50
N ARG A 383 -16.39 -13.90 -13.92
CA ARG A 383 -17.49 -14.85 -13.74
C ARG A 383 -17.81 -15.16 -12.27
N GLN A 384 -16.82 -15.07 -11.40
CA GLN A 384 -16.93 -15.46 -10.00
C GLN A 384 -17.23 -14.29 -9.05
N SER A 385 -17.08 -13.03 -9.49
CA SER A 385 -17.27 -11.86 -8.62
C SER A 385 -18.72 -11.64 -8.22
N GLY A 386 -19.70 -12.15 -8.97
CA GLY A 386 -21.13 -11.93 -8.71
C GLY A 386 -21.59 -10.50 -9.05
N GLY A 387 -20.86 -9.79 -9.91
CA GLY A 387 -21.18 -8.44 -10.40
C GLY A 387 -20.02 -7.45 -10.25
N ALA A 388 -20.21 -6.24 -10.77
CA ALA A 388 -19.24 -5.16 -10.76
C ALA A 388 -18.82 -4.75 -9.34
N GLY A 389 -19.78 -4.57 -8.42
CA GLY A 389 -19.54 -4.03 -7.08
C GLY A 389 -18.58 -4.85 -6.21
N ALA A 390 -18.44 -6.14 -6.47
CA ALA A 390 -17.54 -7.03 -5.75
C ALA A 390 -16.10 -7.05 -6.30
N LEU A 391 -15.88 -6.61 -7.54
CA LEU A 391 -14.57 -6.70 -8.20
C LEU A 391 -13.42 -6.00 -7.45
N PRO A 392 -13.60 -4.78 -6.88
CA PRO A 392 -12.54 -4.16 -6.09
C PRO A 392 -12.11 -5.02 -4.90
N GLU A 393 -13.05 -5.73 -4.26
CA GLU A 393 -12.76 -6.61 -3.13
C GLU A 393 -12.08 -7.91 -3.56
N GLU A 394 -12.57 -8.55 -4.63
CA GLU A 394 -11.95 -9.76 -5.17
C GLU A 394 -10.50 -9.50 -5.62
N LEU A 395 -10.23 -8.33 -6.22
CA LEU A 395 -8.86 -7.94 -6.57
C LEU A 395 -7.99 -7.67 -5.33
N ARG A 396 -8.55 -7.07 -4.27
CA ARG A 396 -7.84 -6.90 -2.99
C ARG A 396 -7.47 -8.26 -2.39
N VAL A 397 -8.40 -9.21 -2.37
CA VAL A 397 -8.17 -10.59 -1.88
C VAL A 397 -7.08 -11.29 -2.69
N LEU A 398 -7.09 -11.14 -4.02
CA LEU A 398 -6.01 -11.68 -4.87
C LEU A 398 -4.65 -11.08 -4.50
N ARG A 399 -4.57 -9.76 -4.30
CA ARG A 399 -3.32 -9.08 -3.89
C ARG A 399 -2.87 -9.49 -2.49
N GLU A 400 -3.80 -9.75 -1.57
CA GLU A 400 -3.49 -10.33 -0.26
C GLU A 400 -2.85 -11.71 -0.38
N ARG A 401 -3.39 -12.56 -1.27
CA ARG A 401 -2.82 -13.88 -1.58
C ARG A 401 -1.44 -13.78 -2.23
N VAL A 402 -1.24 -12.86 -3.18
CA VAL A 402 0.08 -12.57 -3.76
C VAL A 402 1.08 -12.16 -2.69
N ASN A 403 0.69 -11.28 -1.77
CA ASN A 403 1.52 -10.88 -0.64
C ASN A 403 1.80 -12.05 0.33
N GLY A 404 0.92 -13.05 0.38
CA GLY A 404 1.12 -14.31 1.10
C GLY A 404 1.85 -15.39 0.30
N GLU A 405 2.48 -15.04 -0.83
CA GLU A 405 3.25 -15.94 -1.71
C GLU A 405 2.43 -17.08 -2.33
N ASP A 406 1.13 -16.87 -2.54
CA ASP A 406 0.27 -17.83 -3.22
C ASP A 406 0.56 -17.87 -4.72
N ALA A 407 1.11 -19.00 -5.17
CA ALA A 407 1.47 -19.28 -6.56
C ALA A 407 0.31 -19.04 -7.54
N ASP A 408 -0.92 -19.38 -7.15
CA ASP A 408 -2.10 -19.30 -8.01
C ASP A 408 -2.62 -17.86 -8.17
N ALA A 409 -2.12 -16.91 -7.38
CA ALA A 409 -2.55 -15.52 -7.39
C ALA A 409 -1.57 -14.59 -8.13
N TYR A 410 -0.32 -14.99 -8.41
CA TYR A 410 0.73 -14.11 -8.98
C TYR A 410 0.33 -13.41 -10.28
N TRP A 411 -0.52 -14.01 -11.11
CA TRP A 411 -1.01 -13.37 -12.34
C TRP A 411 -1.70 -12.02 -12.07
N ALA A 412 -2.25 -11.82 -10.86
CA ALA A 412 -2.96 -10.60 -10.46
C ALA A 412 -2.03 -9.51 -9.88
N GLU A 413 -0.73 -9.80 -9.66
CA GLU A 413 0.22 -8.85 -9.06
C GLU A 413 0.25 -7.52 -9.82
N HIS A 414 0.21 -7.58 -11.15
CA HIS A 414 0.30 -6.42 -12.01
C HIS A 414 -1.05 -6.01 -12.62
N LEU A 415 -2.15 -6.60 -12.14
CA LEU A 415 -3.49 -6.30 -12.63
C LEU A 415 -3.98 -4.96 -12.06
N ALA A 416 -4.38 -4.05 -12.94
CA ALA A 416 -5.07 -2.81 -12.61
C ALA A 416 -6.55 -2.90 -12.99
N LEU A 417 -7.35 -2.07 -12.31
CA LEU A 417 -8.80 -2.01 -12.47
C LEU A 417 -9.24 -0.54 -12.61
N LEU A 418 -9.82 -0.22 -13.77
CA LEU A 418 -10.69 0.94 -13.94
C LEU A 418 -12.04 0.59 -13.32
N PHE A 419 -12.51 1.41 -12.39
CA PHE A 419 -13.81 1.26 -11.75
C PHE A 419 -14.47 2.63 -11.68
N ASP A 420 -15.28 2.94 -12.67
CA ASP A 420 -15.92 4.24 -12.83
C ASP A 420 -17.45 4.10 -12.76
N ASP A 421 -17.96 4.19 -11.53
CA ASP A 421 -19.38 4.12 -11.21
C ASP A 421 -20.09 5.45 -11.56
N PRO A 422 -21.07 5.44 -12.49
CA PRO A 422 -21.83 6.65 -12.83
C PRO A 422 -22.67 7.18 -11.65
N GLY A 423 -23.03 6.33 -10.69
CA GLY A 423 -23.71 6.73 -9.45
C GLY A 423 -22.82 7.47 -8.46
N ARG A 424 -21.50 7.53 -8.70
CA ARG A 424 -20.53 8.25 -7.86
C ARG A 424 -19.66 9.19 -8.69
N PRO A 425 -20.19 10.27 -9.26
CA PRO A 425 -19.42 11.17 -10.11
C PRO A 425 -18.23 11.79 -9.36
N VAL A 426 -17.10 11.97 -10.06
CA VAL A 426 -15.96 12.70 -9.51
C VAL A 426 -16.36 14.17 -9.31
N PRO A 427 -16.13 14.76 -8.12
CA PRO A 427 -16.47 16.14 -7.85
C PRO A 427 -15.73 17.06 -8.82
N GLY A 428 -16.46 18.00 -9.41
CA GLY A 428 -15.83 19.11 -10.10
C GLY A 428 -15.20 20.09 -9.11
N PRO A 429 -14.30 20.98 -9.57
CA PRO A 429 -13.97 22.17 -8.79
C PRO A 429 -15.30 22.86 -8.38
N PRO A 430 -15.36 23.48 -7.18
CA PRO A 430 -16.54 24.23 -6.81
C PRO A 430 -16.85 25.20 -7.94
N ALA A 431 -18.11 25.24 -8.39
CA ALA A 431 -18.55 26.25 -9.34
C ALA A 431 -18.08 27.59 -8.77
N THR A 432 -17.12 28.22 -9.44
CA THR A 432 -16.76 29.59 -9.10
C THR A 432 -18.06 30.35 -9.21
N VAL A 433 -18.59 30.80 -8.08
CA VAL A 433 -19.63 31.83 -8.04
C VAL A 433 -18.97 33.07 -8.62
N VAL A 434 -18.95 33.15 -9.95
CA VAL A 434 -18.74 34.39 -10.68
C VAL A 434 -20.11 35.03 -10.75
N ASP A 435 -20.61 35.43 -9.59
CA ASP A 435 -21.60 36.50 -9.47
C ASP A 435 -20.95 37.54 -8.57
N CYS A 436 -20.16 38.41 -9.19
CA CYS A 436 -19.98 39.76 -8.68
C CYS A 436 -20.77 40.71 -9.60
N PRO A 437 -21.54 41.65 -9.01
CA PRO A 437 -22.55 42.46 -9.70
C PRO A 437 -21.99 43.44 -10.74
#